data_AF-A0A8C6U276-F1
#
_entry.id   AF-A0A8C6U276-F1
#
_cell.length_a   1.000
_cell.length_b   1.000
_cell.length_c   1.000
_cell.angle_alpha   90.00
_cell.angle_beta   90.00
_cell.angle_gamma   90.00
#
_symmetry.space_group_name_H-M   'P 1'
#
loop_
_entity.id
_entity.type
_entity.pdbx_description
1 polymer ?
#
loop_
_entity_poly.entity_id
_entity_poly.type
_entity_poly.pdbx_seq_one_letter_code
_entity_poly.pdbx_strand_id
1 'polypeptide(L)'
;MDTPDEADSVDFDAVECGAAAGAPAPPSESEQRAESRLWRSVLIGEQEHRIDMKSIEPYKRVISHGGYYEEQHAIIMFAACFLPDSDCDNYTYVMENLFLYVISTLELMVAEDYMIVYLNGATPRRRMPGFSWMKKCYQMIDRRLKKNLKMFIIVHPSFFIRTLLGITRPFISSKFSSKIKYVHSLRELGQIIPMEYVHIPPSIIRSDLHPNHFS
;
A
#
# COMPACT_ATOMS: atom_id res chain seq x y z
N MET A 1 11.53 24.15 -86.11
CA MET A 1 12.95 24.53 -86.06
C MET A 1 13.27 24.80 -84.61
N ASP A 2 14.00 23.85 -84.03
CA ASP A 2 15.11 24.05 -83.09
C ASP A 2 14.87 24.76 -81.73
N THR A 3 14.87 23.91 -80.70
CA THR A 3 15.41 24.08 -79.34
C THR A 3 16.94 24.39 -79.32
N PRO A 4 17.59 24.66 -78.16
CA PRO A 4 17.11 25.10 -76.83
C PRO A 4 17.92 26.32 -76.31
N ASP A 5 17.70 26.75 -75.06
CA ASP A 5 18.83 26.88 -74.12
C ASP A 5 18.39 26.63 -72.67
N GLU A 6 19.27 26.01 -71.87
CA GLU A 6 19.09 25.65 -70.46
C GLU A 6 20.11 26.44 -69.63
N ALA A 7 19.66 27.15 -68.58
CA ALA A 7 20.57 27.74 -67.60
C ALA A 7 19.93 27.71 -66.20
N ASP A 8 20.51 26.86 -65.36
CA ASP A 8 20.04 26.47 -64.04
C ASP A 8 20.53 27.41 -62.92
N SER A 9 20.01 27.20 -61.70
CA SER A 9 20.49 27.74 -60.40
C SER A 9 20.19 29.24 -60.07
N VAL A 10 19.87 29.65 -58.84
CA VAL A 10 19.95 29.00 -57.50
C VAL A 10 18.71 29.30 -56.63
N ASP A 11 18.39 28.38 -55.71
CA ASP A 11 17.50 28.58 -54.55
C ASP A 11 18.00 29.67 -53.58
N PHE A 12 17.08 30.29 -52.81
CA PHE A 12 17.12 30.23 -51.33
C PHE A 12 15.84 30.81 -50.67
N ASP A 13 15.45 30.16 -49.56
CA ASP A 13 14.49 30.56 -48.51
C ASP A 13 12.99 30.76 -48.84
N ALA A 14 12.20 29.73 -48.49
CA ALA A 14 10.77 29.84 -48.22
C ALA A 14 10.50 29.96 -46.71
N VAL A 15 9.61 30.89 -46.31
CA VAL A 15 9.07 30.99 -44.94
C VAL A 15 7.57 30.73 -44.97
N GLU A 16 7.09 29.88 -44.06
CA GLU A 16 5.68 29.46 -43.95
C GLU A 16 4.72 30.61 -43.54
N CYS A 17 3.42 30.45 -43.84
CA CYS A 17 2.37 30.25 -42.82
C CYS A 17 0.94 30.19 -43.44
N GLY A 18 0.06 29.30 -42.94
CA GLY A 18 -1.38 29.33 -43.28
C GLY A 18 -2.18 28.06 -42.93
N ALA A 19 -2.87 28.05 -41.78
CA ALA A 19 -3.90 27.05 -41.43
C ALA A 19 -5.27 27.43 -42.08
N ALA A 20 -6.39 26.68 -42.06
CA ALA A 20 -6.82 25.35 -41.56
C ALA A 20 -7.94 24.83 -42.52
N ALA A 21 -8.66 23.71 -42.39
CA ALA A 21 -8.83 22.65 -41.36
C ALA A 21 -9.23 21.33 -42.11
N GLY A 22 -9.76 20.24 -41.52
CA GLY A 22 -10.17 19.97 -40.14
C GLY A 22 -10.36 18.46 -39.85
N ALA A 23 -9.89 18.06 -38.67
CA ALA A 23 -10.07 16.77 -38.04
C ALA A 23 -10.76 16.98 -36.68
N PRO A 24 -11.42 15.99 -36.05
CA PRO A 24 -12.08 16.19 -34.78
C PRO A 24 -11.06 16.62 -33.71
N ALA A 25 -11.43 17.63 -32.91
CA ALA A 25 -10.56 18.15 -31.87
C ALA A 25 -10.24 17.06 -30.82
N PRO A 26 -9.00 17.00 -30.30
CA PRO A 26 -8.69 16.15 -29.17
C PRO A 26 -9.51 16.58 -27.94
N PRO A 27 -9.87 15.63 -27.04
CA PRO A 27 -10.64 15.95 -25.84
C PRO A 27 -9.89 16.95 -24.95
N SER A 28 -10.63 17.80 -24.25
CA SER A 28 -10.07 18.92 -23.48
C SER A 28 -9.18 18.43 -22.34
N GLU A 29 -8.24 19.28 -21.91
CA GLU A 29 -7.37 18.99 -20.77
C GLU A 29 -8.17 18.68 -19.48
N SER A 30 -9.37 19.25 -19.33
CA SER A 30 -10.32 18.91 -18.26
C SER A 30 -10.86 17.48 -18.32
N GLU A 31 -11.10 16.95 -19.53
CA GLU A 31 -11.61 15.60 -19.75
C GLU A 31 -10.49 14.56 -19.62
N GLN A 32 -9.26 14.91 -19.98
CA GLN A 32 -8.06 14.10 -19.73
C GLN A 32 -7.63 14.14 -18.26
N ARG A 33 -7.73 15.28 -17.57
CA ARG A 33 -7.46 15.38 -16.12
C ARG A 33 -8.45 14.58 -15.25
N ALA A 34 -9.58 14.17 -15.84
CA ALA A 34 -10.52 13.21 -15.29
C ALA A 34 -10.17 11.73 -15.60
N GLU A 35 -8.95 11.44 -16.11
CA GLU A 35 -8.35 10.11 -16.29
C GLU A 35 -8.77 9.14 -15.19
N SER A 36 -9.72 8.27 -15.56
CA SER A 36 -10.52 7.39 -14.71
C SER A 36 -10.03 7.24 -13.27
N ARG A 37 -10.77 7.83 -12.31
CA ARG A 37 -10.73 7.34 -10.93
C ARG A 37 -11.18 5.88 -10.94
N LEU A 38 -10.23 4.97 -10.78
CA LEU A 38 -10.46 3.52 -10.78
C LEU A 38 -11.15 3.11 -9.47
N TRP A 39 -12.45 3.35 -9.38
CA TRP A 39 -13.24 2.96 -8.22
C TRP A 39 -13.44 1.44 -8.18
N ARG A 40 -13.12 0.82 -7.05
CA ARG A 40 -13.45 -0.58 -6.75
C ARG A 40 -14.49 -0.62 -5.62
N SER A 41 -15.67 -1.16 -5.89
CA SER A 41 -16.61 -1.55 -4.83
C SER A 41 -16.09 -2.78 -4.08
N VAL A 42 -16.22 -2.77 -2.76
CA VAL A 42 -15.91 -3.89 -1.87
C VAL A 42 -16.99 -3.99 -0.79
N LEU A 43 -17.32 -5.20 -0.36
CA LEU A 43 -18.15 -5.44 0.82
C LEU A 43 -17.21 -5.71 1.99
N ILE A 44 -17.31 -4.93 3.07
CA ILE A 44 -16.58 -5.16 4.32
C ILE A 44 -17.61 -5.40 5.42
N GLY A 45 -17.64 -6.63 5.94
CA GLY A 45 -18.79 -7.09 6.73
C GLY A 45 -20.08 -7.02 5.91
N GLU A 46 -21.01 -6.15 6.32
CA GLU A 46 -22.32 -5.95 5.66
C GLU A 46 -22.43 -4.60 4.91
N GLN A 47 -21.36 -3.82 4.85
CA GLN A 47 -21.37 -2.47 4.24
C GLN A 47 -20.61 -2.45 2.91
N GLU A 48 -21.21 -1.84 1.88
CA GLU A 48 -20.51 -1.53 0.64
C GLU A 48 -19.66 -0.27 0.82
N HIS A 49 -18.38 -0.39 0.49
CA HIS A 49 -17.43 0.71 0.42
C HIS A 49 -16.86 0.82 -0.99
N ARG A 50 -16.45 2.04 -1.38
CA ARG A 50 -15.78 2.29 -2.66
C ARG A 50 -14.38 2.80 -2.43
N ILE A 51 -13.41 2.15 -3.05
CA ILE A 51 -11.97 2.46 -2.94
C ILE A 51 -11.53 3.15 -4.23
N ASP A 52 -10.89 4.32 -4.13
CA ASP A 52 -10.16 4.92 -5.26
C ASP A 52 -8.80 4.22 -5.42
N MET A 53 -8.74 3.26 -6.36
CA MET A 53 -7.55 2.43 -6.61
C MET A 53 -6.39 3.20 -7.26
N LYS A 54 -6.62 4.41 -7.79
CA LYS A 54 -5.58 5.33 -8.32
C LYS A 54 -4.87 6.01 -7.15
N SER A 55 -5.62 6.50 -6.16
CA SER A 55 -5.08 7.18 -4.97
C SER A 55 -4.13 6.32 -4.11
N ILE A 56 -4.35 5.00 -4.08
CA ILE A 56 -3.57 4.07 -3.25
C ILE A 56 -2.50 3.29 -4.02
N GLU A 57 -2.39 3.48 -5.33
CA GLU A 57 -1.52 2.68 -6.19
C GLU A 57 -0.05 2.56 -5.71
N PRO A 58 0.63 3.64 -5.29
CA PRO A 58 2.01 3.57 -4.81
C PRO A 58 2.19 2.72 -3.55
N TYR A 59 1.10 2.51 -2.79
CA TYR A 59 1.10 1.95 -1.44
C TYR A 59 0.54 0.52 -1.38
N LYS A 60 0.05 -0.05 -2.50
CA LYS A 60 -0.53 -1.41 -2.56
C LYS A 60 0.40 -2.50 -2.00
N ARG A 61 1.72 -2.30 -2.08
CA ARG A 61 2.77 -3.18 -1.50
C ARG A 61 2.79 -3.25 0.04
N VAL A 62 2.01 -2.42 0.73
CA VAL A 62 1.88 -2.47 2.20
C VAL A 62 1.36 -3.82 2.69
N ILE A 63 0.62 -4.56 1.86
CA ILE A 63 0.11 -5.91 2.15
C ILE A 63 0.57 -6.89 1.07
N SER A 64 0.99 -8.09 1.48
CA SER A 64 1.35 -9.19 0.58
C SER A 64 1.15 -10.56 1.25
N HIS A 65 1.10 -11.62 0.45
CA HIS A 65 1.04 -13.00 0.93
C HIS A 65 2.46 -13.54 1.14
N GLY A 66 2.75 -14.06 2.33
CA GLY A 66 4.07 -14.57 2.74
C GLY A 66 4.20 -16.10 2.71
N GLY A 67 3.25 -16.80 2.08
CA GLY A 67 3.19 -18.27 2.08
C GLY A 67 2.21 -18.81 3.14
N TYR A 68 2.35 -20.09 3.47
CA TYR A 68 1.49 -20.80 4.41
C TYR A 68 2.32 -21.34 5.59
N TYR A 69 1.76 -21.23 6.79
CA TYR A 69 2.26 -21.87 8.01
C TYR A 69 1.54 -23.22 8.20
N GLU A 70 2.30 -24.29 8.46
CA GLU A 70 1.79 -25.68 8.57
C GLU A 70 0.92 -26.10 7.35
N GLU A 71 1.22 -25.56 6.16
CA GLU A 71 0.48 -25.72 4.88
C GLU A 71 -1.02 -25.30 4.91
N GLN A 72 -1.57 -24.95 6.08
CA GLN A 72 -2.99 -24.67 6.29
C GLN A 72 -3.28 -23.17 6.51
N HIS A 73 -2.35 -22.41 7.08
CA HIS A 73 -2.63 -21.05 7.57
C HIS A 73 -1.90 -19.98 6.76
N ALA A 74 -2.66 -19.14 6.05
CA ALA A 74 -2.09 -18.05 5.26
C ALA A 74 -1.27 -17.08 6.16
N ILE A 75 -0.08 -16.73 5.71
CA ILE A 75 0.78 -15.72 6.34
C ILE A 75 0.58 -14.42 5.57
N ILE A 76 0.03 -13.40 6.23
CA ILE A 76 -0.17 -12.07 5.65
C ILE A 76 0.91 -11.12 6.15
N MET A 77 1.71 -10.60 5.22
CA MET A 77 2.77 -9.65 5.50
C MET A 77 2.22 -8.22 5.41
N PHE A 78 2.36 -7.44 6.48
CA PHE A 78 2.08 -6.00 6.50
C PHE A 78 3.38 -5.22 6.65
N ALA A 79 3.83 -4.55 5.60
CA ALA A 79 5.11 -3.83 5.55
C ALA A 79 4.91 -2.32 5.75
N ALA A 80 5.05 -1.86 7.01
CA ALA A 80 4.73 -0.50 7.42
C ALA A 80 5.61 0.58 6.74
N CYS A 81 6.79 0.22 6.26
CA CYS A 81 7.67 1.12 5.50
C CYS A 81 7.03 1.62 4.17
N PHE A 82 6.04 0.89 3.64
CA PHE A 82 5.27 1.28 2.45
C PHE A 82 3.98 2.07 2.76
N LEU A 83 3.74 2.45 4.02
CA LEU A 83 2.66 3.40 4.33
C LEU A 83 2.93 4.78 3.70
N PRO A 84 1.87 5.54 3.37
CA PRO A 84 1.97 6.95 3.00
C PRO A 84 2.74 7.76 4.04
N ASP A 85 3.43 8.80 3.58
CA ASP A 85 4.04 9.79 4.46
C ASP A 85 3.01 10.87 4.83
N SER A 86 3.06 11.44 6.05
CA SER A 86 2.06 12.44 6.48
C SER A 86 2.03 13.69 5.60
N ASP A 87 3.14 13.91 4.91
CA ASP A 87 3.40 15.07 4.07
C ASP A 87 2.82 14.90 2.66
N CYS A 88 2.12 13.78 2.37
CA CYS A 88 1.45 13.58 1.09
C CYS A 88 0.09 14.28 1.02
N ASP A 89 -0.26 14.75 -0.18
CA ASP A 89 -1.55 15.37 -0.44
C ASP A 89 -2.71 14.45 -0.03
N ASN A 90 -3.66 15.02 0.72
CA ASN A 90 -4.83 14.32 1.22
C ASN A 90 -4.51 13.02 2.01
N TYR A 91 -3.42 12.98 2.79
CA TYR A 91 -2.99 11.83 3.61
C TYR A 91 -4.14 11.04 4.27
N THR A 92 -5.10 11.72 4.90
CA THR A 92 -6.27 11.07 5.53
C THR A 92 -7.09 10.25 4.53
N TYR A 93 -7.39 10.81 3.36
CA TYR A 93 -8.15 10.14 2.30
C TYR A 93 -7.38 8.96 1.72
N VAL A 94 -6.07 9.13 1.48
CA VAL A 94 -5.20 8.04 1.00
C VAL A 94 -5.16 6.90 2.03
N MET A 95 -5.01 7.21 3.31
CA MET A 95 -5.00 6.24 4.40
C MET A 95 -6.34 5.53 4.60
N GLU A 96 -7.47 6.22 4.43
CA GLU A 96 -8.80 5.61 4.49
C GLU A 96 -9.03 4.64 3.32
N ASN A 97 -8.70 5.03 2.08
CA ASN A 97 -8.77 4.13 0.93
C ASN A 97 -7.80 2.94 1.07
N LEU A 98 -6.57 3.17 1.56
CA LEU A 98 -5.58 2.12 1.74
C LEU A 98 -6.02 1.13 2.81
N PHE A 99 -6.71 1.59 3.84
CA PHE A 99 -7.26 0.73 4.87
C PHE A 99 -8.41 -0.15 4.37
N LEU A 100 -9.35 0.41 3.60
CA LEU A 100 -10.40 -0.36 2.94
C LEU A 100 -9.79 -1.42 1.97
N TYR A 101 -8.71 -1.07 1.26
CA TYR A 101 -7.96 -2.01 0.44
C TYR A 101 -7.30 -3.12 1.26
N VAL A 102 -6.71 -2.81 2.41
CA VAL A 102 -6.11 -3.80 3.32
C VAL A 102 -7.17 -4.74 3.89
N ILE A 103 -8.33 -4.26 4.37
CA ILE A 103 -9.39 -5.15 4.87
C ILE A 103 -9.93 -6.03 3.74
N SER A 104 -10.33 -5.45 2.61
CA SER A 104 -10.90 -6.23 1.50
C SER A 104 -9.91 -7.25 0.92
N THR A 105 -8.61 -6.94 0.97
CA THR A 105 -7.55 -7.91 0.62
C THR A 105 -7.43 -9.02 1.65
N LEU A 106 -7.51 -8.72 2.96
CA LEU A 106 -7.57 -9.73 4.02
C LEU A 106 -8.80 -10.64 3.89
N GLU A 107 -9.98 -10.09 3.57
CA GLU A 107 -11.21 -10.87 3.41
C GLU A 107 -11.14 -11.87 2.24
N LEU A 108 -10.40 -11.52 1.17
CA LEU A 108 -10.14 -12.38 0.02
C LEU A 108 -9.03 -13.41 0.25
N MET A 109 -7.99 -13.06 1.01
CA MET A 109 -6.87 -13.97 1.31
C MET A 109 -7.18 -14.99 2.41
N VAL A 110 -8.23 -14.77 3.21
CA VAL A 110 -8.50 -15.51 4.43
C VAL A 110 -9.89 -16.15 4.41
N ALA A 111 -9.95 -17.44 4.05
CA ALA A 111 -11.11 -18.28 4.28
C ALA A 111 -11.21 -18.73 5.75
N GLU A 112 -10.11 -19.28 6.28
CA GLU A 112 -10.02 -19.92 7.61
C GLU A 112 -9.05 -19.15 8.54
N ASP A 113 -8.29 -19.88 9.37
CA ASP A 113 -7.31 -19.36 10.31
C ASP A 113 -6.02 -18.87 9.62
N TYR A 114 -5.44 -17.77 10.10
CA TYR A 114 -4.32 -17.08 9.44
C TYR A 114 -3.39 -16.35 10.42
N MET A 115 -2.21 -15.95 9.97
CA MET A 115 -1.26 -15.17 10.76
C MET A 115 -1.00 -13.82 10.07
N ILE A 116 -0.78 -12.76 10.86
CA ILE A 116 -0.29 -11.47 10.34
C ILE A 116 1.11 -11.22 10.87
N VAL A 117 2.04 -10.86 9.99
CA VAL A 117 3.37 -10.34 10.33
C VAL A 117 3.43 -8.86 10.00
N TYR A 118 3.46 -8.03 11.02
CA TYR A 118 3.67 -6.59 10.92
C TYR A 118 5.16 -6.28 10.95
N LEU A 119 5.73 -5.90 9.81
CA LEU A 119 7.11 -5.45 9.69
C LEU A 119 7.19 -3.94 9.95
N ASN A 120 7.72 -3.56 11.12
CA ASN A 120 7.85 -2.14 11.50
C ASN A 120 9.21 -1.51 11.11
N GLY A 121 10.23 -2.32 10.83
CA GLY A 121 11.61 -1.85 10.63
C GLY A 121 11.72 -0.67 9.64
N ALA A 122 12.58 0.29 9.96
CA ALA A 122 12.79 1.52 9.18
C ALA A 122 11.53 2.34 8.86
N THR A 123 10.46 2.29 9.68
CA THR A 123 9.23 3.09 9.47
C THR A 123 9.25 4.38 10.31
N PRO A 124 9.36 5.58 9.70
CA PRO A 124 9.30 6.85 10.44
C PRO A 124 7.94 7.07 11.08
N ARG A 125 7.92 7.68 12.28
CA ARG A 125 6.67 7.99 13.02
C ARG A 125 5.62 8.73 12.19
N ARG A 126 6.03 9.61 11.28
CA ARG A 126 5.13 10.37 10.39
C ARG A 126 4.28 9.51 9.44
N ARG A 127 4.71 8.28 9.12
CA ARG A 127 3.91 7.30 8.33
C ARG A 127 2.86 6.54 9.13
N MET A 128 2.86 6.70 10.45
CA MET A 128 2.07 5.87 11.35
C MET A 128 0.74 6.54 11.71
N PRO A 129 -0.40 5.84 11.57
CA PRO A 129 -1.70 6.36 11.98
C PRO A 129 -1.76 6.60 13.50
N GLY A 130 -2.53 7.61 13.91
CA GLY A 130 -2.75 7.96 15.31
C GLY A 130 -3.74 7.03 16.04
N PHE A 131 -3.86 7.22 17.36
CA PHE A 131 -4.73 6.43 18.23
C PHE A 131 -6.19 6.33 17.74
N SER A 132 -6.81 7.46 17.40
CA SER A 132 -8.22 7.49 16.94
C SER A 132 -8.43 6.69 15.66
N TRP A 133 -7.45 6.69 14.76
CA TRP A 133 -7.48 5.89 13.53
C TRP A 133 -7.30 4.41 13.84
N MET A 134 -6.33 4.04 14.70
CA MET A 134 -6.12 2.64 15.12
C MET A 134 -7.37 2.05 15.79
N LYS A 135 -8.07 2.84 16.62
CA LYS A 135 -9.34 2.45 17.24
C LYS A 135 -10.44 2.23 16.19
N LYS A 136 -10.64 3.17 15.26
CA LYS A 136 -11.59 3.03 14.14
C LYS A 136 -11.27 1.80 13.28
N CYS A 137 -9.99 1.61 12.96
CA CYS A 137 -9.48 0.47 12.21
C CYS A 137 -9.86 -0.86 12.88
N TYR A 138 -9.51 -1.03 14.17
CA TYR A 138 -9.93 -2.22 14.91
C TYR A 138 -11.46 -2.36 14.98
N GLN A 139 -12.24 -1.28 15.01
CA GLN A 139 -13.70 -1.38 14.99
C GLN A 139 -14.26 -1.87 13.65
N MET A 140 -13.71 -1.40 12.52
CA MET A 140 -14.17 -1.73 11.15
C MET A 140 -13.80 -3.15 10.68
N ILE A 141 -12.71 -3.74 11.17
CA ILE A 141 -12.34 -5.12 10.82
C ILE A 141 -13.46 -6.08 11.26
N ASP A 142 -13.91 -6.99 10.39
CA ASP A 142 -15.00 -7.91 10.74
C ASP A 142 -14.68 -8.85 11.92
N ARG A 143 -15.73 -9.31 12.62
CA ARG A 143 -15.64 -10.25 13.75
C ARG A 143 -15.01 -11.59 13.35
N ARG A 144 -15.21 -12.08 12.12
CA ARG A 144 -14.60 -13.30 11.57
C ARG A 144 -13.08 -13.17 11.50
N LEU A 145 -12.58 -12.11 10.84
CA LEU A 145 -11.14 -11.84 10.74
C LEU A 145 -10.46 -11.80 12.12
N LYS A 146 -11.05 -11.07 13.08
CA LYS A 146 -10.55 -11.00 14.47
C LYS A 146 -10.50 -12.36 15.18
N LYS A 147 -11.45 -13.25 14.88
CA LYS A 147 -11.50 -14.62 15.46
C LYS A 147 -10.43 -15.51 14.83
N ASN A 148 -10.40 -15.57 13.51
CA ASN A 148 -9.55 -16.47 12.71
C ASN A 148 -8.05 -16.13 12.75
N LEU A 149 -7.68 -14.90 13.10
CA LEU A 149 -6.28 -14.54 13.31
C LEU A 149 -5.66 -15.42 14.41
N LYS A 150 -4.72 -16.32 14.11
CA LYS A 150 -4.02 -17.12 15.12
C LYS A 150 -2.98 -16.29 15.88
N MET A 151 -2.15 -15.53 15.15
CA MET A 151 -1.05 -14.74 15.72
C MET A 151 -0.88 -13.41 14.97
N PHE A 152 -0.57 -12.35 15.73
CA PHE A 152 -0.17 -11.04 15.20
C PHE A 152 1.27 -10.77 15.64
N ILE A 153 2.22 -11.07 14.76
CA ILE A 153 3.65 -10.93 15.02
C ILE A 153 4.08 -9.52 14.65
N ILE A 154 4.66 -8.76 15.58
CA ILE A 154 5.18 -7.41 15.36
C ILE A 154 6.70 -7.47 15.41
N VAL A 155 7.33 -7.23 14.26
CA VAL A 155 8.77 -7.31 14.03
C VAL A 155 9.40 -5.93 14.16
N HIS A 156 10.43 -5.80 14.99
CA HIS A 156 11.07 -4.53 15.38
C HIS A 156 10.09 -3.49 15.96
N PRO A 157 9.35 -3.80 17.04
CA PRO A 157 8.35 -2.89 17.60
C PRO A 157 8.97 -1.59 18.12
N SER A 158 8.63 -0.46 17.50
CA SER A 158 9.02 0.86 17.99
C SER A 158 8.35 1.20 19.33
N PHE A 159 8.96 2.10 20.10
CA PHE A 159 8.35 2.63 21.34
C PHE A 159 6.94 3.19 21.10
N PHE A 160 6.74 3.87 19.95
CA PHE A 160 5.42 4.37 19.57
C PHE A 160 4.38 3.25 19.43
N ILE A 161 4.69 2.14 18.76
CA ILE A 161 3.75 1.01 18.60
C ILE A 161 3.44 0.36 19.94
N ARG A 162 4.45 0.16 20.80
CA ARG A 162 4.26 -0.44 22.13
C ARG A 162 3.34 0.42 23.00
N THR A 163 3.55 1.73 23.00
CA THR A 163 2.70 2.71 23.69
C THR A 163 1.29 2.78 23.09
N LEU A 164 1.16 2.85 21.76
CA LEU A 164 -0.12 2.85 21.05
C LEU A 164 -0.95 1.60 21.39
N LEU A 165 -0.35 0.41 21.31
CA LEU A 165 -1.03 -0.84 21.64
C LEU A 165 -1.42 -0.89 23.12
N GLY A 166 -0.56 -0.43 24.03
CA GLY A 166 -0.87 -0.26 25.44
C GLY A 166 -2.11 0.60 25.69
N ILE A 167 -2.20 1.78 25.05
CA ILE A 167 -3.34 2.70 25.18
C ILE A 167 -4.60 2.16 24.49
N THR A 168 -4.48 1.41 23.38
CA THR A 168 -5.64 0.77 22.73
C THR A 168 -6.16 -0.47 23.44
N ARG A 169 -5.38 -1.08 24.35
CA ARG A 169 -5.71 -2.33 25.05
C ARG A 169 -7.11 -2.38 25.69
N PRO A 170 -7.67 -1.31 26.31
CA PRO A 170 -9.03 -1.32 26.86
C PRO A 170 -10.14 -1.48 25.81
N PHE A 171 -9.85 -1.19 24.53
CA PHE A 171 -10.80 -1.29 23.42
C PHE A 171 -10.63 -2.58 22.60
N ILE A 172 -9.59 -3.37 22.88
CA ILE A 172 -9.24 -4.61 22.20
C ILE A 172 -9.58 -5.77 23.14
N SER A 173 -10.13 -6.87 22.60
CA SER A 173 -10.46 -8.02 23.46
C SER A 173 -9.21 -8.63 24.10
N SER A 174 -9.34 -9.20 25.30
CA SER A 174 -8.26 -9.97 25.95
C SER A 174 -7.76 -11.08 25.03
N LYS A 175 -8.68 -11.83 24.42
CA LYS A 175 -8.39 -12.87 23.42
C LYS A 175 -7.56 -12.36 22.23
N PHE A 176 -7.82 -11.16 21.72
CA PHE A 176 -7.00 -10.58 20.66
C PHE A 176 -5.65 -10.10 21.18
N SER A 177 -5.62 -9.47 22.36
CA SER A 177 -4.37 -9.03 23.00
C SER A 177 -3.38 -10.20 23.22
N SER A 178 -3.88 -11.39 23.57
CA SER A 178 -3.09 -12.61 23.71
C SER A 178 -2.50 -13.16 22.39
N LYS A 179 -2.97 -12.69 21.22
CA LYS A 179 -2.43 -13.06 19.90
C LYS A 179 -1.21 -12.22 19.50
N ILE A 180 -0.96 -11.10 20.20
CA ILE A 180 0.11 -10.17 19.85
C ILE A 180 1.44 -10.71 20.38
N LYS A 181 2.37 -10.99 19.46
CA LYS A 181 3.74 -11.43 19.77
C LYS A 181 4.74 -10.41 19.25
N TYR A 182 5.65 -9.97 20.10
CA TYR A 182 6.75 -9.08 19.70
C TYR A 182 7.99 -9.90 19.37
N VAL A 183 8.66 -9.58 18.26
CA VAL A 183 9.98 -10.12 17.92
C VAL A 183 10.92 -8.99 17.52
N HIS A 184 12.19 -9.11 17.89
CA HIS A 184 13.17 -8.02 17.77
C HIS A 184 14.16 -8.24 16.62
N SER A 185 14.11 -9.40 15.96
CA SER A 185 14.91 -9.72 14.78
C SER A 185 14.15 -10.56 13.75
N LEU A 186 14.62 -10.54 12.49
CA LEU A 186 14.19 -11.45 11.43
C LEU A 186 14.56 -12.91 11.75
N ARG A 187 15.62 -13.12 12.54
CA ARG A 187 16.00 -14.45 13.08
C ARG A 187 14.93 -15.01 14.03
N GLU A 188 14.40 -14.20 14.93
CA GLU A 188 13.27 -14.61 15.80
C GLU A 188 12.00 -14.87 14.99
N LEU A 189 11.75 -14.11 13.92
CA LEU A 189 10.62 -14.36 13.02
C LEU A 189 10.74 -15.73 12.33
N GLY A 190 11.91 -16.06 11.80
CA GLY A 190 12.18 -17.35 11.14
C GLY A 190 12.18 -18.57 12.07
N GLN A 191 12.08 -18.38 13.39
CA GLN A 191 11.80 -19.45 14.36
C GLN A 191 10.29 -19.69 14.57
N ILE A 192 9.43 -18.88 13.98
CA ILE A 192 7.97 -18.90 14.18
C ILE A 192 7.23 -19.19 12.88
N ILE A 193 7.76 -18.76 11.73
CA ILE A 193 7.16 -19.01 10.41
C ILE A 193 8.22 -19.45 9.38
N PRO A 194 7.83 -20.22 8.35
CA PRO A 194 8.69 -20.43 7.18
C PRO A 194 8.97 -19.09 6.49
N MET A 195 10.22 -18.88 6.07
CA MET A 195 10.68 -17.62 5.47
C MET A 195 10.84 -17.68 3.94
N GLU A 196 10.64 -18.85 3.33
CA GLU A 196 10.91 -19.12 1.90
C GLU A 196 10.16 -18.19 0.94
N TYR A 197 8.90 -17.87 1.26
CA TYR A 197 8.02 -17.02 0.46
C TYR A 197 7.84 -15.62 1.07
N VAL A 198 8.61 -15.29 2.11
CA VAL A 198 8.47 -14.04 2.87
C VAL A 198 9.35 -12.94 2.27
N HIS A 199 8.74 -12.05 1.49
CA HIS A 199 9.44 -10.92 0.88
C HIS A 199 9.68 -9.77 1.90
N ILE A 200 10.85 -9.73 2.53
CA ILE A 200 11.25 -8.64 3.44
C ILE A 200 11.80 -7.43 2.66
N PRO A 201 11.27 -6.21 2.84
CA PRO A 201 11.82 -5.01 2.21
C PRO A 201 13.27 -4.70 2.64
N PRO A 202 14.16 -4.24 1.72
CA PRO A 202 15.57 -3.94 2.03
C PRO A 202 15.82 -2.88 3.11
N SER A 203 14.83 -2.03 3.42
CA SER A 203 14.90 -1.10 4.55
C SER A 203 14.83 -1.83 5.90
N ILE A 204 14.02 -2.87 6.01
CA ILE A 204 13.86 -3.68 7.22
C ILE A 204 15.08 -4.58 7.45
N ILE A 205 15.63 -5.19 6.39
CA ILE A 205 16.88 -5.96 6.47
C ILE A 205 18.03 -5.09 7.02
N ARG A 206 18.13 -3.83 6.57
CA ARG A 206 19.13 -2.88 7.10
C ARG A 206 18.90 -2.51 8.57
N SER A 207 17.65 -2.39 9.03
CA SER A 207 17.35 -2.18 10.47
C SER A 207 17.65 -3.41 11.33
N ASP A 208 17.44 -4.63 10.81
CA ASP A 208 17.77 -5.88 11.50
C ASP A 208 19.29 -6.01 11.75
N LEU A 209 20.10 -5.66 10.74
CA LEU A 209 21.56 -5.63 10.84
C LEU A 209 22.11 -4.47 11.68
N HIS A 210 21.40 -3.34 11.77
CA HIS A 210 21.81 -2.14 12.49
C HIS A 210 20.71 -1.57 13.40
N PRO A 211 20.42 -2.22 14.55
CA PRO A 211 19.30 -1.84 15.43
C PRO A 211 19.39 -0.42 15.99
N ASN A 212 20.61 0.11 16.16
CA ASN A 212 20.85 1.34 16.94
C ASN A 212 20.58 2.66 16.19
N HIS A 213 20.20 2.63 14.91
CA HIS A 213 20.07 3.84 14.07
C HIS A 213 18.63 4.34 13.84
N PHE A 214 17.60 3.63 14.31
CA PHE A 214 16.19 3.92 13.98
C PHE A 214 15.23 3.89 15.19
N SER A 215 15.76 4.00 16.41
CA SER A 215 15.04 3.94 17.69
C SER A 215 14.33 5.25 18.05
#